data_AF-A0A9Q5HRI3-F1
#
_entry.id   AF-A0A9Q5HRI3-F1
#
_cell.length_a   1.000
_cell.length_b   1.000
_cell.length_c   1.000
_cell.angle_alpha   90.00
_cell.angle_beta   90.00
_cell.angle_gamma   90.00
#
_symmetry.space_group_name_H-M   'P 1'
#
loop_
_entity.id
_entity.type
_entity.pdbx_description
1 polymer ?
#
loop_
_entity_poly.entity_id
_entity_poly.type
_entity_poly.pdbx_seq_one_letter_code
_entity_poly.pdbx_strand_id
1 'polypeptide(L)'
;MPSKLTRTVECTREAAELLIRYFQLSESSDWQLDPPCSIIRRKDEDDVTIIELGSGTGYVGLSLAEQLSRLGKRSDLIILTDLPDVCVLLEESLHHEKHRWMTSHPMCADFLPVKILPLPWGDVTGVDQLSDLLGGEWNAMSKPRPLTHIICSDLLTSPPSSDSEHSPEVIISYKIRSLSKETAFWSAFGLWFAFSPVSVRHGTSRTSQERFDCTALEPLEAQGWHVFGSEGFLFLGVRRPQSFKWNVPESDSDLLAGIGAQNSDVPQSDDTFETLLMMQMEA
;
A
#
# COMPACT_ATOMS: atom_id res chain seq x y z
N MET A 1 -1.44 5.20 32.26
CA MET A 1 -0.53 4.41 31.40
C MET A 1 -1.40 3.54 30.51
N PRO A 2 -1.63 3.90 29.24
CA PRO A 2 -2.38 3.03 28.32
C PRO A 2 -1.65 1.69 28.17
N SER A 3 -2.41 0.60 28.05
CA SER A 3 -1.84 -0.74 27.87
C SER A 3 -1.07 -0.84 26.55
N LYS A 4 -0.04 -1.69 26.47
CA LYS A 4 0.73 -1.89 25.21
C LYS A 4 -0.18 -2.23 24.02
N LEU A 5 -1.26 -2.97 24.26
CA LEU A 5 -2.24 -3.35 23.24
C LEU A 5 -3.00 -2.14 22.70
N THR A 6 -3.39 -1.18 23.55
CA THR A 6 -4.08 0.04 23.13
C THR A 6 -3.23 0.89 22.20
N ARG A 7 -1.92 0.99 22.49
CA ARG A 7 -0.99 1.71 21.60
C ARG A 7 -0.87 1.04 20.25
N THR A 8 -0.65 -0.29 20.19
CA THR A 8 -0.54 -1.00 18.89
C THR A 8 -1.80 -0.86 18.03
N VAL A 9 -3.00 -0.89 18.61
CA VAL A 9 -4.25 -0.70 17.85
C VAL A 9 -4.41 0.72 17.31
N GLU A 10 -4.08 1.74 18.12
CA GLU A 10 -4.09 3.15 17.70
C GLU A 10 -3.07 3.41 16.58
N CYS A 11 -1.91 2.78 16.71
CA CYS A 11 -0.82 2.81 15.76
C CYS A 11 -1.23 2.32 14.37
N THR A 12 -1.71 1.07 14.26
CA THR A 12 -2.12 0.47 12.98
C THR A 12 -3.22 1.29 12.30
N ARG A 13 -4.10 1.91 13.10
CA ARG A 13 -5.17 2.75 12.60
C ARG A 13 -4.66 4.04 11.94
N GLU A 14 -3.64 4.69 12.49
CA GLU A 14 -3.08 5.93 11.92
C GLU A 14 -2.45 5.69 10.54
N ALA A 15 -1.68 4.60 10.38
CA ALA A 15 -1.13 4.22 9.09
C ALA A 15 -2.24 3.86 8.09
N ALA A 16 -3.30 3.19 8.54
CA ALA A 16 -4.42 2.83 7.67
C ALA A 16 -5.18 4.08 7.19
N GLU A 17 -5.43 5.03 8.10
CA GLU A 17 -6.04 6.32 7.78
C GLU A 17 -5.20 7.14 6.78
N LEU A 18 -3.87 7.11 6.90
CA LEU A 18 -2.97 7.76 5.95
C LEU A 18 -3.11 7.15 4.53
N LEU A 19 -3.17 5.82 4.44
CA LEU A 19 -3.32 5.11 3.16
C LEU A 19 -4.68 5.37 2.50
N ILE A 20 -5.75 5.39 3.29
CA ILE A 20 -7.09 5.75 2.79
C ILE A 20 -7.11 7.20 2.28
N ARG A 21 -6.51 8.12 3.04
CA ARG A 21 -6.42 9.53 2.63
C ARG A 21 -5.64 9.68 1.32
N TYR A 22 -4.58 8.91 1.12
CA TYR A 22 -3.84 8.90 -0.13
C TYR A 22 -4.73 8.52 -1.31
N PHE A 23 -5.51 7.44 -1.19
CA PHE A 23 -6.44 7.04 -2.25
C PHE A 23 -7.51 8.11 -2.51
N GLN A 24 -8.09 8.70 -1.47
CA GLN A 24 -9.09 9.77 -1.62
C GLN A 24 -8.53 11.00 -2.33
N LEU A 25 -7.36 11.47 -1.93
CA LEU A 25 -6.72 12.64 -2.57
C LEU A 25 -6.29 12.34 -4.01
N SER A 26 -5.97 11.08 -4.30
CA SER A 26 -5.63 10.65 -5.66
C SER A 26 -6.80 10.82 -6.64
N GLU A 27 -8.06 10.81 -6.17
CA GLU A 27 -9.23 11.11 -7.01
C GLU A 27 -9.42 12.60 -7.24
N SER A 28 -9.01 13.43 -6.29
CA SER A 28 -9.23 14.87 -6.35
C SER A 28 -8.40 15.53 -7.44
N SER A 29 -8.98 16.48 -8.17
CA SER A 29 -8.26 17.37 -9.08
C SER A 29 -7.53 18.49 -8.34
N ASP A 30 -7.87 18.73 -7.08
CA ASP A 30 -7.34 19.83 -6.28
C ASP A 30 -6.00 19.48 -5.66
N TRP A 31 -5.57 18.22 -5.75
CA TRP A 31 -4.33 17.73 -5.18
C TRP A 31 -3.47 17.07 -6.26
N GLN A 32 -2.16 17.30 -6.16
CA GLN A 32 -1.17 16.63 -6.96
C GLN A 32 -0.28 15.82 -6.03
N LEU A 33 -0.06 14.57 -6.40
CA LEU A 33 0.75 13.60 -5.67
C LEU A 33 1.96 13.23 -6.54
N ASP A 34 3.12 13.12 -5.93
CA ASP A 34 4.36 12.72 -6.59
C ASP A 34 5.12 11.69 -5.74
N PRO A 35 5.23 10.42 -6.18
CA PRO A 35 4.60 9.87 -7.38
C PRO A 35 3.05 9.83 -7.29
N PRO A 36 2.33 9.83 -8.43
CA PRO A 36 0.88 9.69 -8.46
C PRO A 36 0.45 8.25 -8.12
N CYS A 37 -0.77 8.09 -7.58
CA CYS A 37 -1.33 6.76 -7.31
C CYS A 37 -1.69 6.03 -8.60
N SER A 38 -0.84 5.06 -8.96
CA SER A 38 -1.01 4.09 -10.04
C SER A 38 -2.37 3.36 -9.99
N ILE A 39 -2.86 2.99 -8.80
CA ILE A 39 -4.15 2.31 -8.63
C ILE A 39 -5.31 3.19 -9.11
N ILE A 40 -5.31 4.48 -8.78
CA ILE A 40 -6.43 5.39 -9.05
C ILE A 40 -6.29 6.11 -10.41
N ARG A 41 -5.06 6.48 -10.81
CA ARG A 41 -4.78 7.30 -12.01
C ARG A 41 -4.51 6.50 -13.28
N ARG A 42 -4.73 5.19 -13.26
CA ARG A 42 -4.55 4.31 -14.43
C ARG A 42 -5.64 4.47 -15.49
N LYS A 43 -5.33 3.97 -16.68
CA LYS A 43 -6.27 3.90 -17.81
C LYS A 43 -7.37 2.87 -17.54
N ASP A 44 -8.51 2.99 -18.23
CA ASP A 44 -9.66 2.10 -18.04
C ASP A 44 -9.42 0.67 -18.56
N GLU A 45 -8.41 0.48 -19.42
CA GLU A 45 -8.08 -0.81 -20.01
C GLU A 45 -7.19 -1.68 -19.10
N ASP A 46 -6.62 -1.11 -18.03
CA ASP A 46 -5.69 -1.79 -17.16
C ASP A 46 -6.42 -2.39 -15.94
N ASP A 47 -6.63 -3.71 -15.99
CA ASP A 47 -7.13 -4.49 -14.86
C ASP A 47 -6.07 -4.56 -13.77
N VAL A 48 -6.46 -4.21 -12.54
CA VAL A 48 -5.57 -4.22 -11.40
C VAL A 48 -5.93 -5.35 -10.44
N THR A 49 -4.90 -6.03 -9.95
CA THR A 49 -5.01 -7.02 -8.89
C THR A 49 -4.13 -6.60 -7.72
N ILE A 50 -4.77 -6.39 -6.58
CA ILE A 50 -4.19 -5.81 -5.38
C ILE A 50 -4.25 -6.86 -4.27
N ILE A 51 -3.15 -7.03 -3.55
CA ILE A 51 -3.13 -7.76 -2.29
C ILE A 51 -2.91 -6.77 -1.16
N GLU A 52 -3.75 -6.82 -0.13
CA GLU A 52 -3.46 -6.20 1.16
C GLU A 52 -2.86 -7.24 2.11
N LEU A 53 -1.66 -6.97 2.62
CA LEU A 53 -0.99 -7.81 3.61
C LEU A 53 -1.36 -7.37 5.02
N GLY A 54 -1.83 -8.31 5.85
CA GLY A 54 -2.20 -8.02 7.23
C GLY A 54 -3.39 -7.06 7.33
N SER A 55 -4.48 -7.38 6.62
CA SER A 55 -5.66 -6.53 6.48
C SER A 55 -6.35 -6.19 7.80
N GLY A 56 -6.18 -7.01 8.85
CA GLY A 56 -6.85 -6.83 10.15
C GLY A 56 -8.37 -6.88 10.00
N THR A 57 -9.02 -5.72 10.12
CA THR A 57 -10.48 -5.57 9.89
C THR A 57 -10.84 -5.28 8.43
N GLY A 58 -9.86 -5.16 7.54
CA GLY A 58 -10.04 -4.85 6.12
C GLY A 58 -10.32 -3.37 5.86
N TYR A 59 -10.02 -2.50 6.82
CA TYR A 59 -10.38 -1.08 6.76
C TYR A 59 -9.85 -0.38 5.50
N VAL A 60 -8.59 -0.61 5.13
CA VAL A 60 -8.00 -0.02 3.93
C VAL A 60 -8.54 -0.72 2.67
N GLY A 61 -8.42 -2.04 2.57
CA GLY A 61 -8.80 -2.77 1.37
C GLY A 61 -10.29 -2.63 1.02
N LEU A 62 -11.19 -2.62 2.01
CA LEU A 62 -12.63 -2.41 1.78
C LEU A 62 -12.95 -0.95 1.42
N SER A 63 -12.27 0.03 2.01
CA SER A 63 -12.39 1.44 1.60
C SER A 63 -11.93 1.63 0.15
N LEU A 64 -10.84 0.97 -0.24
CA LEU A 64 -10.35 1.00 -1.63
C LEU A 64 -11.32 0.28 -2.57
N ALA A 65 -11.91 -0.85 -2.17
CA ALA A 65 -12.92 -1.57 -2.94
C ALA A 65 -14.14 -0.70 -3.25
N GLU A 66 -14.65 0.01 -2.24
CA GLU A 66 -15.75 0.96 -2.40
C GLU A 66 -15.37 2.06 -3.39
N GLN A 67 -14.18 2.61 -3.21
CA GLN A 67 -13.66 3.69 -4.03
C GLN A 67 -13.55 3.29 -5.51
N LEU A 68 -12.92 2.15 -5.80
CA LEU A 68 -12.80 1.61 -7.16
C LEU A 68 -14.17 1.25 -7.77
N SER A 69 -15.13 0.85 -6.94
CA SER A 69 -16.52 0.61 -7.35
C SER A 69 -17.19 1.90 -7.83
N ARG A 70 -16.99 3.04 -7.12
CA ARG A 70 -17.47 4.37 -7.55
C ARG A 70 -16.84 4.82 -8.87
N LEU A 71 -15.56 4.51 -9.06
CA LEU A 71 -14.83 4.80 -10.30
C LEU A 71 -15.20 3.84 -11.46
N GLY A 72 -16.08 2.86 -11.23
CA GLY A 72 -16.51 1.92 -12.27
C GLY A 72 -15.46 0.88 -12.67
N LYS A 73 -14.42 0.66 -11.85
CA LYS A 73 -13.30 -0.25 -12.13
C LYS A 73 -13.64 -1.73 -11.84
N ARG A 74 -14.72 -2.22 -12.44
CA ARG A 74 -15.36 -3.51 -12.09
C ARG A 74 -14.53 -4.75 -12.36
N SER A 75 -13.54 -4.65 -13.23
CA SER A 75 -12.66 -5.76 -13.56
C SER A 75 -11.55 -5.95 -12.52
N ASP A 76 -11.33 -4.99 -11.61
CA ASP A 76 -10.31 -5.12 -10.57
C ASP A 76 -10.61 -6.24 -9.58
N LEU A 77 -9.56 -6.68 -8.89
CA LEU A 77 -9.63 -7.65 -7.81
C LEU A 77 -8.82 -7.14 -6.61
N ILE A 78 -9.44 -7.14 -5.45
CA ILE A 78 -8.75 -6.96 -4.18
C ILE A 78 -8.73 -8.28 -3.42
N ILE A 79 -7.57 -8.66 -2.91
CA ILE A 79 -7.35 -9.83 -2.08
C ILE A 79 -6.90 -9.32 -0.71
N LEU A 80 -7.75 -9.50 0.29
CA LEU A 80 -7.46 -9.20 1.68
C LEU A 80 -6.82 -10.43 2.31
N THR A 81 -5.70 -10.25 3.00
CA THR A 81 -4.98 -11.37 3.60
C THR A 81 -4.64 -11.12 5.06
N ASP A 82 -4.78 -12.16 5.88
CA ASP A 82 -4.41 -12.14 7.28
C ASP A 82 -4.24 -13.57 7.83
N LEU A 83 -4.08 -13.72 9.15
CA LEU A 83 -4.13 -14.99 9.84
C LEU A 83 -5.51 -15.66 9.68
N PRO A 84 -5.60 -17.00 9.69
CA PRO A 84 -6.85 -17.74 9.55
C PRO A 84 -7.97 -17.26 10.49
N ASP A 85 -7.64 -17.02 11.77
CA ASP A 85 -8.63 -16.59 12.77
C ASP A 85 -9.15 -15.16 12.51
N VAL A 86 -8.36 -14.32 11.83
CA VAL A 86 -8.73 -12.94 11.48
C VAL A 86 -9.58 -12.91 10.20
N CYS A 87 -9.42 -13.90 9.32
CA CYS A 87 -10.20 -14.00 8.08
C CYS A 87 -11.71 -14.06 8.34
N VAL A 88 -12.15 -14.67 9.44
CA VAL A 88 -13.58 -14.69 9.84
C VAL A 88 -14.10 -13.26 10.07
N LEU A 89 -13.31 -12.41 10.73
CA LEU A 89 -13.67 -11.00 10.96
C LEU A 89 -13.66 -10.17 9.66
N LEU A 90 -12.73 -10.49 8.74
CA LEU A 90 -12.70 -9.88 7.41
C LEU A 90 -13.96 -10.24 6.61
N GLU A 91 -14.42 -11.49 6.68
CA GLU A 91 -15.62 -11.95 5.97
C GLU A 91 -16.87 -11.23 6.48
N GLU A 92 -17.01 -11.09 7.79
CA GLU A 92 -18.08 -10.30 8.41
C GLU A 92 -18.04 -8.83 7.98
N SER A 93 -16.85 -8.23 8.00
CA SER A 93 -16.63 -6.84 7.59
C SER A 93 -16.99 -6.64 6.11
N LEU A 94 -16.56 -7.54 5.23
CA LEU A 94 -16.91 -7.54 3.82
C LEU A 94 -18.42 -7.68 3.60
N HIS A 95 -19.09 -8.55 4.36
CA HIS A 95 -20.54 -8.72 4.26
C HIS A 95 -21.28 -7.43 4.62
N HIS A 96 -20.90 -6.79 5.73
CA HIS A 96 -21.48 -5.51 6.15
C HIS A 96 -21.24 -4.41 5.11
N GLU A 97 -20.03 -4.29 4.58
CA GLU A 97 -19.69 -3.28 3.59
C GLU A 97 -20.43 -3.48 2.26
N LYS A 98 -20.56 -4.74 1.79
CA LYS A 98 -21.39 -5.06 0.62
C LYS A 98 -22.86 -4.68 0.85
N HIS A 99 -23.42 -5.01 2.01
CA HIS A 99 -24.80 -4.66 2.33
C HIS A 99 -25.00 -3.13 2.38
N ARG A 100 -24.07 -2.41 3.02
CA ARG A 100 -24.07 -0.94 3.06
C ARG A 100 -24.03 -0.35 1.65
N TRP A 101 -23.12 -0.84 0.80
CA TRP A 101 -22.99 -0.40 -0.59
C TRP A 101 -24.30 -0.57 -1.38
N MET A 102 -24.88 -1.77 -1.35
CA MET A 102 -26.13 -2.07 -2.06
C MET A 102 -27.30 -1.18 -1.59
N THR A 103 -27.33 -0.87 -0.29
CA THR A 103 -28.36 0.00 0.29
C THR A 103 -28.18 1.46 -0.14
N SER A 104 -26.95 1.97 -0.13
CA SER A 104 -26.64 3.36 -0.48
C SER A 104 -26.64 3.62 -1.98
N HIS A 105 -26.43 2.59 -2.81
CA HIS A 105 -26.27 2.72 -4.26
C HIS A 105 -27.15 1.71 -5.03
N PRO A 106 -28.49 1.74 -4.88
CA PRO A 106 -29.38 0.74 -5.46
C PRO A 106 -29.39 0.71 -6.99
N MET A 107 -28.87 1.77 -7.63
CA MET A 107 -28.77 1.91 -9.09
C MET A 107 -27.34 1.71 -9.62
N CYS A 108 -26.35 1.62 -8.73
CA CYS A 108 -24.97 1.38 -9.13
C CYS A 108 -24.75 -0.12 -9.32
N ALA A 109 -23.71 -0.46 -10.05
CA ALA A 109 -23.32 -1.84 -10.23
C ALA A 109 -22.73 -2.47 -8.98
N ASP A 110 -22.53 -3.78 -9.09
CA ASP A 110 -21.97 -4.66 -8.09
C ASP A 110 -20.75 -4.05 -7.41
N PHE A 111 -20.67 -4.28 -6.10
CA PHE A 111 -19.49 -4.00 -5.31
C PHE A 111 -18.28 -4.75 -5.90
N LEU A 112 -17.12 -4.11 -5.91
CA LEU A 112 -15.89 -4.67 -6.47
C LEU A 112 -15.65 -6.11 -5.99
N PRO A 113 -15.16 -7.01 -6.85
CA PRO A 113 -14.67 -8.31 -6.43
C PRO A 113 -13.62 -8.18 -5.32
N VAL A 114 -13.95 -8.70 -4.14
CA VAL A 114 -13.03 -8.84 -3.00
C VAL A 114 -12.95 -10.31 -2.62
N LYS A 115 -11.73 -10.79 -2.43
CA LYS A 115 -11.42 -12.11 -1.84
C LYS A 115 -10.72 -11.94 -0.52
N ILE A 116 -10.89 -12.96 0.32
CA ILE A 116 -10.23 -13.09 1.60
C ILE A 116 -9.47 -14.40 1.54
N LEU A 117 -8.19 -14.37 1.87
CA LEU A 117 -7.35 -15.56 1.93
C LEU A 117 -6.51 -15.56 3.21
N PRO A 118 -6.37 -16.70 3.89
CA PRO A 118 -5.37 -16.83 4.93
C PRO A 118 -3.98 -16.76 4.31
N LEU A 119 -3.12 -15.87 4.83
CA LEU A 119 -1.71 -15.78 4.43
C LEU A 119 -0.84 -15.44 5.65
N PRO A 120 -0.63 -16.40 6.56
CA PRO A 120 0.39 -16.24 7.59
C PRO A 120 1.75 -15.94 6.96
N TRP A 121 2.56 -15.13 7.64
CA TRP A 121 3.88 -14.79 7.10
C TRP A 121 4.79 -16.00 7.05
N GLY A 122 5.53 -16.13 5.96
CA GLY A 122 6.39 -17.29 5.70
C GLY A 122 5.62 -18.57 5.33
N ASP A 123 4.29 -18.53 5.18
CA ASP A 123 3.50 -19.70 4.79
C ASP A 123 3.53 -19.92 3.28
N VAL A 124 4.37 -20.87 2.86
CA VAL A 124 4.48 -21.29 1.46
C VAL A 124 3.15 -21.84 0.93
N THR A 125 2.35 -22.52 1.77
CA THR A 125 1.06 -23.07 1.34
C THR A 125 0.05 -21.98 1.01
N GLY A 126 0.05 -20.88 1.77
CA GLY A 126 -0.75 -19.69 1.45
C GLY A 126 -0.31 -19.01 0.15
N VAL A 127 0.99 -19.01 -0.14
CA VAL A 127 1.53 -18.50 -1.41
C VAL A 127 1.08 -19.36 -2.60
N ASP A 128 1.07 -20.70 -2.44
CA ASP A 128 0.58 -21.60 -3.48
C ASP A 128 -0.91 -21.36 -3.77
N GLN A 129 -1.74 -21.23 -2.74
CA GLN A 129 -3.18 -20.91 -2.91
C GLN A 129 -3.39 -19.55 -3.61
N LEU A 130 -2.57 -18.56 -3.27
CA LEU A 130 -2.60 -17.27 -3.94
C LEU A 130 -2.20 -17.41 -5.42
N SER A 131 -1.17 -18.20 -5.72
CA SER A 131 -0.74 -18.49 -7.08
C SER A 131 -1.86 -19.18 -7.89
N ASP A 132 -2.55 -20.16 -7.31
CA ASP A 132 -3.66 -20.87 -7.95
C ASP A 132 -4.83 -19.91 -8.23
N LEU A 133 -5.16 -19.03 -7.27
CA LEU A 133 -6.18 -17.99 -7.44
C LEU A 133 -5.85 -17.05 -8.61
N LEU A 134 -4.58 -16.62 -8.72
CA LEU A 134 -4.11 -15.74 -9.80
C LEU A 134 -3.95 -16.48 -11.14
N GLY A 135 -3.70 -17.79 -11.11
CA GLY A 135 -3.46 -18.65 -12.27
C GLY A 135 -4.70 -19.00 -13.10
N GLY A 136 -5.90 -18.63 -12.65
CA GLY A 136 -7.13 -18.77 -13.43
C GLY A 136 -8.16 -19.77 -12.89
N GLU A 137 -7.98 -20.31 -11.68
CA GLU A 137 -9.02 -21.13 -11.03
C GLU A 137 -10.31 -20.35 -10.72
N TRP A 138 -10.25 -19.01 -10.83
CA TRP A 138 -11.41 -18.14 -10.65
C TRP A 138 -12.60 -18.49 -11.54
N ASN A 139 -12.32 -18.81 -12.81
CA ASN A 139 -13.31 -19.19 -13.80
C ASN A 139 -12.56 -19.96 -14.89
N ALA A 140 -13.07 -21.12 -15.32
CA ALA A 140 -12.44 -21.94 -16.37
C ALA A 140 -12.20 -21.17 -17.69
N MET A 141 -12.77 -19.98 -17.86
CA MET A 141 -12.57 -19.07 -18.99
C MET A 141 -11.73 -17.81 -18.69
N SER A 142 -11.33 -17.54 -17.43
CA SER A 142 -10.54 -16.36 -17.09
C SER A 142 -9.06 -16.57 -17.42
N LYS A 143 -8.44 -15.55 -18.01
CA LYS A 143 -6.99 -15.50 -18.20
C LYS A 143 -6.31 -15.36 -16.83
N PRO A 144 -5.07 -15.87 -16.67
CA PRO A 144 -4.25 -15.59 -15.51
C PRO A 144 -4.16 -14.08 -15.27
N ARG A 145 -4.26 -13.67 -14.00
CA ARG A 145 -4.23 -12.27 -13.58
C ARG A 145 -2.88 -11.98 -12.92
N PRO A 146 -2.05 -11.07 -13.46
CA PRO A 146 -0.81 -10.71 -12.80
C PRO A 146 -1.10 -9.93 -11.52
N LEU A 147 -0.33 -10.19 -10.46
CA LEU A 147 -0.32 -9.32 -9.29
C LEU A 147 0.31 -7.98 -9.68
N THR A 148 -0.43 -6.89 -9.50
CA THR A 148 0.01 -5.56 -9.91
C THR A 148 0.43 -4.68 -8.73
N HIS A 149 -0.22 -4.86 -7.57
CA HIS A 149 0.03 -4.03 -6.40
C HIS A 149 0.00 -4.85 -5.12
N ILE A 150 0.86 -4.50 -4.19
CA ILE A 150 0.85 -4.95 -2.80
C ILE A 150 0.67 -3.71 -1.94
N ILE A 151 -0.31 -3.72 -1.04
CA ILE A 151 -0.52 -2.64 -0.09
C ILE A 151 -0.37 -3.18 1.33
N CYS A 152 0.20 -2.39 2.23
CA CYS A 152 0.24 -2.71 3.64
C CYS A 152 0.24 -1.45 4.51
N SER A 153 -0.31 -1.58 5.72
CA SER A 153 -0.43 -0.52 6.70
C SER A 153 0.20 -0.95 8.02
N ASP A 154 1.32 -0.33 8.38
CA ASP A 154 2.08 -0.62 9.61
C ASP A 154 2.62 -2.07 9.67
N LEU A 155 2.91 -2.64 8.49
CA LEU A 155 3.49 -3.97 8.35
C LEU A 155 4.92 -3.90 7.80
N LEU A 156 5.88 -4.41 8.56
CA LEU A 156 7.27 -4.52 8.13
C LEU A 156 7.57 -5.99 7.83
N THR A 157 7.26 -6.41 6.60
CA THR A 157 7.57 -7.76 6.10
C THR A 157 8.08 -7.70 4.67
N SER A 158 8.92 -8.66 4.31
CA SER A 158 9.36 -8.80 2.92
C SER A 158 8.17 -9.24 2.06
N PRO A 159 7.87 -8.54 0.95
CA PRO A 159 6.81 -8.97 0.04
C PRO A 159 7.20 -10.30 -0.64
N PRO A 160 6.21 -11.11 -1.05
CA PRO A 160 6.48 -12.35 -1.78
C PRO A 160 7.21 -12.06 -3.10
N SER A 161 8.18 -12.90 -3.44
CA SER A 161 8.89 -12.81 -4.72
C SER A 161 8.05 -13.44 -5.83
N SER A 162 7.72 -12.67 -6.87
CA SER A 162 7.19 -13.21 -8.13
C SER A 162 8.30 -13.28 -9.19
N ASP A 163 8.27 -14.34 -10.01
CA ASP A 163 9.17 -14.52 -11.16
C ASP A 163 8.67 -13.81 -12.44
N SER A 164 7.66 -12.95 -12.31
CA SER A 164 7.10 -12.20 -13.43
C SER A 164 8.05 -11.11 -13.92
N GLU A 165 8.11 -10.88 -15.24
CA GLU A 165 8.82 -9.73 -15.84
C GLU A 165 8.35 -8.38 -15.29
N HIS A 166 7.14 -8.35 -14.71
CA HIS A 166 6.55 -7.18 -14.08
C HIS A 166 6.50 -7.41 -12.56
N SER A 167 7.29 -6.62 -11.81
CA SER A 167 7.16 -6.55 -10.36
C SER A 167 5.84 -5.87 -10.00
N PRO A 168 5.11 -6.35 -8.97
CA PRO A 168 4.08 -5.51 -8.37
C PRO A 168 4.71 -4.24 -7.77
N GLU A 169 3.96 -3.14 -7.80
CA GLU A 169 4.26 -1.94 -7.02
C GLU A 169 3.84 -2.18 -5.55
N VAL A 170 4.70 -1.77 -4.62
CA VAL A 170 4.46 -1.92 -3.18
C VAL A 170 4.12 -0.54 -2.61
N ILE A 171 2.95 -0.40 -2.00
CA ILE A 171 2.51 0.83 -1.34
C ILE A 171 2.47 0.58 0.17
N ILE A 172 3.38 1.22 0.89
CA ILE A 172 3.55 1.03 2.34
C ILE A 172 3.14 2.32 3.03
N SER A 173 2.09 2.26 3.84
CA SER A 173 1.81 3.29 4.83
C SER A 173 2.40 2.89 6.17
N TYR A 174 3.16 3.79 6.78
CA TYR A 174 4.01 3.44 7.90
C TYR A 174 4.18 4.61 8.87
N LYS A 175 4.19 4.28 10.17
CA LYS A 175 4.51 5.24 11.23
C LYS A 175 5.55 4.63 12.15
N ILE A 176 6.66 5.34 12.31
CA ILE A 176 7.81 4.90 13.11
C ILE A 176 7.36 4.66 14.55
N ARG A 177 7.59 3.46 15.09
CA ARG A 177 7.36 3.15 16.51
C ARG A 177 8.66 3.05 17.27
N SER A 178 9.66 2.44 16.63
CA SER A 178 10.97 2.22 17.22
C SER A 178 12.00 2.10 16.11
N LEU A 179 12.60 3.24 15.72
CA LEU A 179 13.61 3.30 14.66
C LEU A 179 14.65 2.18 14.77
N SER A 180 15.22 1.95 15.96
CA SER A 180 16.23 0.91 16.19
C SER A 180 15.79 -0.53 15.91
N LYS A 181 14.48 -0.82 15.95
CA LYS A 181 13.92 -2.14 15.64
C LYS A 181 13.54 -2.27 14.17
N GLU A 182 13.35 -1.13 13.50
CA GLU A 182 12.76 -1.03 12.18
C GLU A 182 13.84 -0.75 11.12
N THR A 183 15.00 -0.19 11.53
CA THR A 183 16.17 0.08 10.67
C THR A 183 16.59 -1.16 9.88
N ALA A 184 16.73 -2.33 10.50
CA ALA A 184 17.15 -3.54 9.77
C ALA A 184 16.20 -3.91 8.63
N PHE A 185 14.89 -3.71 8.82
CA PHE A 185 13.90 -3.91 7.77
C PHE A 185 14.12 -2.90 6.63
N TRP A 186 14.21 -1.61 6.94
CA TRP A 186 14.32 -0.57 5.92
C TRP A 186 15.65 -0.64 5.15
N SER A 187 16.74 -0.95 5.84
CA SER A 187 18.04 -1.18 5.23
C SER A 187 18.03 -2.38 4.29
N ALA A 188 17.39 -3.49 4.67
CA ALA A 188 17.23 -4.64 3.78
C ALA A 188 16.28 -4.32 2.63
N PHE A 189 15.15 -3.66 2.90
CA PHE A 189 14.16 -3.29 1.90
C PHE A 189 14.77 -2.42 0.80
N GLY A 190 15.60 -1.43 1.14
CA GLY A 190 16.28 -0.56 0.17
C GLY A 190 17.28 -1.27 -0.75
N LEU A 191 17.84 -2.41 -0.31
CA LEU A 191 18.66 -3.26 -1.18
C LEU A 191 17.80 -3.90 -2.27
N TRP A 192 16.64 -4.44 -1.91
CA TRP A 192 15.79 -5.21 -2.83
C TRP A 192 14.84 -4.34 -3.67
N PHE A 193 14.40 -3.21 -3.12
CA PHE A 193 13.40 -2.30 -3.68
C PHE A 193 13.98 -0.89 -3.84
N ALA A 194 13.63 -0.24 -4.94
CA ALA A 194 13.76 1.20 -5.07
C ALA A 194 12.45 1.81 -4.57
N PHE A 195 12.50 2.74 -3.64
CA PHE A 195 11.30 3.36 -3.07
C PHE A 195 11.50 4.85 -2.80
N SER A 196 10.39 5.57 -2.78
CA SER A 196 10.35 7.02 -2.52
C SER A 196 9.12 7.40 -1.71
N PRO A 197 9.20 8.45 -0.87
CA PRO A 197 8.02 8.96 -0.18
C PRO A 197 7.09 9.61 -1.19
N VAL A 198 5.78 9.55 -0.92
CA VAL A 198 4.82 10.39 -1.62
C VAL A 198 4.93 11.80 -1.11
N SER A 199 5.05 12.75 -2.02
CA SER A 199 4.88 14.17 -1.78
C SER A 199 3.52 14.61 -2.28
N VAL A 200 2.96 15.65 -1.66
CA VAL A 200 1.67 16.22 -2.00
C VAL A 200 1.79 17.74 -2.14
N ARG A 201 1.01 18.32 -3.05
CA ARG A 201 0.80 19.77 -3.14
C ARG A 201 -0.64 20.08 -3.55
N HIS A 202 -1.16 21.21 -3.10
CA HIS A 202 -2.45 21.69 -3.57
C HIS A 202 -2.30 22.23 -5.00
N GLY A 203 -3.18 21.80 -5.90
CA GLY A 203 -3.28 22.31 -7.26
C GLY A 203 -3.70 23.77 -7.25
N THR A 204 -2.93 24.63 -7.89
CA THR A 204 -3.35 26.01 -8.17
C THR A 204 -4.32 26.01 -9.34
N SER A 205 -5.55 25.51 -9.15
CA SER A 205 -6.56 25.60 -10.20
C SER A 205 -6.94 27.07 -10.39
N ARG A 206 -6.29 27.72 -11.37
CA ARG A 206 -6.48 29.12 -11.73
C ARG A 206 -7.78 29.27 -12.50
N THR A 207 -8.91 29.35 -11.79
CA THR A 207 -10.19 29.78 -12.38
C THR A 207 -10.96 30.80 -11.54
N SER A 208 -10.33 31.43 -10.55
CA SER A 208 -10.85 32.67 -9.94
C SER A 208 -10.11 33.88 -10.49
N GLN A 209 -10.39 34.20 -11.75
CA GLN A 209 -10.36 35.58 -12.22
C GLN A 209 -11.59 36.33 -11.67
N GLU A 210 -11.84 36.27 -10.36
CA GLU A 210 -12.78 37.19 -9.72
C GLU A 210 -12.22 37.64 -8.37
N ARG A 211 -12.00 38.95 -8.34
CA ARG A 211 -11.57 39.78 -7.22
C ARG A 211 -12.35 39.45 -5.95
N PHE A 212 -11.70 38.83 -4.98
CA PHE A 212 -12.10 38.99 -3.58
C PHE A 212 -10.89 39.36 -2.75
N ASP A 213 -10.88 40.64 -2.39
CA ASP A 213 -9.98 41.27 -1.44
C ASP A 213 -10.35 40.70 -0.05
N CYS A 214 -9.63 39.70 0.42
CA CYS A 214 -9.82 39.12 1.76
C CYS A 214 -8.46 38.91 2.42
N THR A 215 -8.19 39.80 3.35
CA THR A 215 -7.03 39.90 4.24
C THR A 215 -6.98 38.80 5.30
N ALA A 216 -7.00 37.53 4.89
CA ALA A 216 -6.69 36.40 5.75
C ALA A 216 -5.40 35.74 5.23
N LEU A 217 -4.30 36.05 5.90
CA LEU A 217 -2.97 35.49 5.69
C LEU A 217 -2.99 33.99 6.03
N GLU A 218 -3.51 33.14 5.14
CA GLU A 218 -3.01 31.78 5.05
C GLU A 218 -1.52 31.88 4.66
N PRO A 219 -0.59 31.28 5.41
CA PRO A 219 0.84 31.45 5.18
C PRO A 219 1.19 31.09 3.72
N LEU A 220 1.95 31.97 3.07
CA LEU A 220 2.45 31.84 1.71
C LEU A 220 3.27 30.54 1.46
N GLU A 221 3.56 29.77 2.50
CA GLU A 221 4.31 28.51 2.49
C GLU A 221 3.51 27.31 1.93
N ALA A 222 2.19 27.42 1.77
CA ALA A 222 1.33 26.32 1.31
C ALA A 222 1.42 25.97 -0.19
N GLN A 223 2.35 26.55 -0.95
CA GLN A 223 2.49 26.33 -2.40
C GLN A 223 3.59 25.31 -2.78
N GLY A 224 4.36 24.83 -1.81
CA GLY A 224 5.43 23.84 -2.02
C GLY A 224 4.96 22.38 -1.99
N TRP A 225 5.76 21.50 -2.57
CA TRP A 225 5.68 20.06 -2.31
C TRP A 225 6.08 19.78 -0.87
N HIS A 226 5.30 18.96 -0.18
CA HIS A 226 5.63 18.46 1.15
C HIS A 226 5.38 16.97 1.24
N VAL A 227 6.07 16.27 2.14
CA VAL A 227 5.89 14.84 2.36
C VAL A 227 4.43 14.57 2.78
N PHE A 228 3.84 13.52 2.20
CA PHE A 228 2.48 13.13 2.46
C PHE A 228 2.36 12.45 3.83
N GLY A 229 1.62 13.11 4.74
CA GLY A 229 1.44 12.67 6.12
C GLY A 229 2.23 13.54 7.10
N SER A 230 1.59 13.98 8.17
CA SER A 230 2.25 14.81 9.20
C SER A 230 2.98 13.98 10.26
N GLU A 231 2.53 12.75 10.51
CA GLU A 231 3.06 11.87 11.57
C GLU A 231 3.45 10.48 11.05
N GLY A 232 3.49 10.30 9.74
CA GLY A 232 3.77 9.03 9.10
C GLY A 232 4.24 9.22 7.67
N PHE A 233 4.66 8.12 7.08
CA PHE A 233 5.18 8.06 5.72
C PHE A 233 4.28 7.19 4.88
N LEU A 234 4.19 7.57 3.61
CA LEU A 234 3.68 6.70 2.56
C LEU A 234 4.78 6.51 1.54
N PHE A 235 5.21 5.26 1.35
CA PHE A 235 6.24 4.91 0.38
C PHE A 235 5.64 4.15 -0.80
N LEU A 236 6.08 4.50 -2.00
CA LEU A 236 5.89 3.67 -3.20
C LEU A 236 7.21 3.01 -3.53
N GLY A 237 7.20 1.70 -3.65
CA GLY A 237 8.36 0.87 -3.92
C GLY A 237 8.15 -0.03 -5.13
N VAL A 238 9.23 -0.25 -5.89
CA VAL A 238 9.27 -1.23 -6.97
C VAL A 238 10.51 -2.09 -6.81
N ARG A 239 10.39 -3.40 -7.09
CA ARG A 239 11.55 -4.29 -6.99
C ARG A 239 12.63 -3.85 -7.97
N ARG A 240 13.87 -3.73 -7.49
CA ARG A 240 14.99 -3.33 -8.34
C ARG A 240 15.20 -4.40 -9.42
N PRO A 241 15.35 -4.06 -10.71
CA PRO A 241 15.50 -5.05 -11.78
C PRO A 241 16.67 -6.03 -11.55
N GLN A 242 17.77 -5.55 -10.97
CA GLN A 242 18.92 -6.39 -10.64
C GLN A 242 18.64 -7.40 -9.52
N SER A 243 17.69 -7.09 -8.61
CA SER A 243 17.41 -7.93 -7.43
C SER A 243 16.57 -9.17 -7.74
N PHE A 244 16.06 -9.31 -8.97
CA PHE A 244 15.47 -10.56 -9.44
C PHE A 244 16.49 -11.69 -9.62
N LYS A 245 17.76 -11.36 -9.80
CA LYS A 245 18.85 -12.32 -10.04
C LYS A 245 19.68 -12.62 -8.79
N TRP A 246 19.26 -12.07 -7.65
CA TRP A 246 19.98 -12.23 -6.39
C TRP A 246 19.43 -13.44 -5.64
N ASN A 247 20.31 -14.14 -4.94
CA ASN A 247 19.92 -15.23 -4.06
C ASN A 247 19.16 -14.66 -2.86
N VAL A 248 17.92 -15.08 -2.66
CA VAL A 248 17.14 -14.73 -1.45
C VAL A 248 17.55 -15.71 -0.35
N PRO A 249 18.08 -15.27 0.80
CA PRO A 249 18.40 -16.17 1.91
C PRO A 249 17.16 -16.88 2.45
N GLU A 250 17.32 -18.13 2.89
CA GLU A 250 16.25 -18.89 3.55
C GLU A 250 15.96 -18.38 4.97
N SER A 251 16.92 -17.71 5.59
CA SER A 251 16.84 -17.18 6.95
C SER A 251 16.45 -15.70 6.93
N ASP A 252 15.37 -15.35 7.65
CA ASP A 252 14.96 -13.95 7.85
C ASP A 252 16.09 -13.10 8.46
N SER A 253 16.90 -13.69 9.35
CA SER A 253 18.03 -12.97 9.95
C SER A 253 19.09 -12.60 8.90
N ASP A 254 19.32 -13.47 7.92
CA ASP A 254 20.30 -13.22 6.85
C ASP A 254 19.73 -12.22 5.84
N LEU A 255 18.44 -12.34 5.52
CA LEU A 255 17.73 -11.38 4.67
C LEU A 255 17.75 -9.97 5.28
N LEU A 256 17.44 -9.84 6.58
CA LEU A 256 17.48 -8.56 7.30
C LEU A 256 18.90 -8.03 7.49
N ALA A 257 19.92 -8.88 7.44
CA ALA A 257 21.33 -8.47 7.41
C ALA A 257 21.80 -8.09 6.00
N GLY A 258 20.92 -8.14 4.98
CA GLY A 258 21.24 -7.82 3.59
C GLY A 258 22.13 -8.86 2.91
N ILE A 259 22.24 -10.06 3.46
CA ILE A 259 22.94 -11.18 2.81
C ILE A 259 22.16 -11.61 1.56
N GLY A 260 22.87 -12.07 0.53
CA GLY A 260 22.30 -12.45 -0.76
C GLY A 260 22.12 -11.27 -1.72
N ALA A 261 22.04 -10.03 -1.21
CA ALA A 261 22.02 -8.84 -2.04
C ALA A 261 23.28 -8.79 -2.92
N GLN A 262 23.09 -8.50 -4.21
CA GLN A 262 24.15 -8.54 -5.22
C GLN A 262 24.87 -9.90 -5.33
N ASN A 263 24.23 -11.00 -4.92
CA ASN A 263 24.84 -12.34 -4.81
C ASN A 263 26.07 -12.39 -3.87
N SER A 264 26.04 -11.57 -2.81
CA SER A 264 27.08 -11.51 -1.78
C SER A 264 26.68 -12.31 -0.54
N ASP A 265 27.60 -13.13 -0.02
CA ASP A 265 27.45 -13.78 1.29
C ASP A 265 27.85 -12.86 2.46
N VAL A 266 28.29 -11.63 2.17
CA VAL A 266 28.65 -10.60 3.15
C VAL A 266 27.44 -9.69 3.42
N PRO A 267 27.15 -9.33 4.69
CA PRO A 267 26.10 -8.38 5.04
C PRO A 267 26.20 -7.05 4.28
N GLN A 268 25.06 -6.53 3.86
CA GLN A 268 24.92 -5.25 3.16
C GLN A 268 23.81 -4.42 3.79
N SER A 269 23.83 -3.11 3.53
CA SER A 269 22.83 -2.18 4.03
C SER A 269 22.61 -1.08 3.01
N ASP A 270 21.37 -0.61 2.90
CA ASP A 270 20.98 0.59 2.18
C ASP A 270 20.60 1.69 3.19
N ASP A 271 20.93 2.95 2.91
CA ASP A 271 20.72 4.12 3.78
C ASP A 271 19.65 5.09 3.23
N THR A 272 18.86 4.65 2.25
CA THR A 272 17.82 5.47 1.63
C THR A 272 16.83 5.96 2.68
N PHE A 273 16.38 5.08 3.59
CA PHE A 273 15.38 5.45 4.60
C PHE A 273 15.93 6.50 5.58
N GLU A 274 17.14 6.33 6.09
CA GLU A 274 17.82 7.28 6.97
C GLU A 274 17.99 8.65 6.29
N THR A 275 18.35 8.65 5.00
CA THR A 275 18.47 9.86 4.19
C THR A 275 17.12 10.59 4.08
N LEU A 276 16.04 9.84 3.83
CA LEU A 276 14.68 10.38 3.78
C LEU A 276 14.25 11.00 5.12
N LEU A 277 14.59 10.35 6.24
CA LEU A 277 14.32 10.90 7.58
C LEU A 277 15.06 12.21 7.83
N MET A 278 16.34 12.31 7.45
CA MET A 278 17.14 13.52 7.61
C MET A 278 16.57 14.68 6.78
N MET A 279 16.16 14.43 5.53
CA MET A 279 15.59 15.46 4.66
C MET A 279 14.28 16.03 5.22
N GLN A 280 13.47 15.24 5.92
CA GLN A 280 12.25 15.74 6.54
C GLN A 280 12.51 16.59 7.79
N MET A 281 13.62 16.36 8.50
CA MET A 281 13.99 17.16 9.67
C MET A 281 14.47 18.58 9.31
N GLU A 282 14.87 18.80 8.06
CA GLU A 282 15.38 20.08 7.55
C GLU A 282 14.29 20.96 6.91
N ALA A 283 13.10 20.40 6.65
CA ALA A 283 11.96 21.06 6.03
C ALA A 283 11.02 21.69 7.08
#